data_AF-A0A925YVI0-F1
#
_entry.id   AF-A0A925YVI0-F1
#
_cell.length_a   1.000
_cell.length_b   1.000
_cell.length_c   1.000
_cell.angle_alpha   90.00
_cell.angle_beta   90.00
_cell.angle_gamma   90.00
#
_symmetry.space_group_name_H-M   'P 1'
#
loop_
_entity.id
_entity.type
_entity.pdbx_description
1 polymer ?
#
loop_
_entity_poly.entity_id
_entity_poly.type
_entity_poly.pdbx_seq_one_letter_code
_entity_poly.pdbx_strand_id
1 'polypeptide(L)'
;MKVTKGQILARGVTNCCPNCGAHKLFKEGSLFELNSECPDCGLKIERDEGFFLGSMSLNYGVTILGFLVPVLLLYLAGVFSGLTAALIAGIGAIAVPMLFYRSSRSWWLMSYYFFLPHHLPANRGEIAAGQDENL
;
A
#
# COMPACT_ATOMS: atom_id res chain seq x y z
N MET A 1 7.76 -2.79 22.75
CA MET A 1 7.46 -2.31 21.37
C MET A 1 8.20 -1.02 21.04
N LYS A 2 9.17 -1.03 20.11
CA LYS A 2 9.89 0.20 19.68
C LYS A 2 9.14 1.01 18.62
N VAL A 3 8.22 0.39 17.88
CA VAL A 3 7.40 1.06 16.85
C VAL A 3 5.92 0.86 17.16
N THR A 4 5.19 1.97 17.32
CA THR A 4 3.76 1.98 17.63
C THR A 4 2.91 1.86 16.36
N LYS A 5 1.66 1.40 16.51
CA LYS A 5 0.68 1.33 15.40
C LYS A 5 0.45 2.68 14.71
N GLY A 6 0.45 3.78 15.48
CA GLY A 6 0.33 5.13 14.94
C GLY A 6 1.53 5.53 14.07
N GLN A 7 2.75 5.14 14.45
CA GLN A 7 3.94 5.38 13.63
C GLN A 7 3.92 4.52 12.35
N ILE A 8 3.43 3.28 12.42
CA ILE A 8 3.24 2.43 11.24
C ILE A 8 2.27 3.12 10.29
N LEU A 9 1.13 3.60 10.82
CA LEU A 9 0.11 4.37 10.07
C LEU A 9 0.68 5.61 9.37
N ALA A 10 1.40 6.45 10.11
CA ALA A 10 2.00 7.65 9.53
C ALA A 10 3.01 7.30 8.42
N ARG A 11 3.84 6.28 8.65
CA ARG A 11 4.90 5.87 7.72
C ARG A 11 4.36 5.30 6.41
N GLY A 12 3.27 4.53 6.42
CA GLY A 12 2.73 4.03 5.14
C GLY A 12 1.92 5.07 4.36
N VAL A 13 1.45 6.14 5.01
CA VAL A 13 0.91 7.32 4.28
C VAL A 13 2.04 8.08 3.58
N THR A 14 3.22 8.17 4.20
CA THR A 14 4.38 8.88 3.65
C THR A 14 5.29 8.00 2.78
N ASN A 15 4.88 6.78 2.42
CA ASN A 15 5.69 5.80 1.67
C ASN A 15 7.05 5.49 2.30
N CYS A 16 7.12 5.53 3.64
CA CYS A 16 8.30 5.19 4.43
C CYS A 16 8.33 3.69 4.78
N CYS A 17 9.52 3.19 5.07
CA CYS A 17 9.68 1.88 5.68
C CYS A 17 8.95 1.84 7.05
N PRO A 18 8.05 0.86 7.30
CA PRO A 18 7.30 0.77 8.56
C PRO A 18 8.23 0.48 9.76
N ASN A 19 9.39 -0.15 9.53
CA ASN A 19 10.36 -0.51 10.55
C ASN A 19 11.25 0.68 10.97
N CYS A 20 12.06 1.22 10.04
CA CYS A 20 13.02 2.28 10.34
C CYS A 20 12.51 3.72 10.05
N GLY A 21 11.47 3.87 9.21
CA GLY A 21 10.98 5.18 8.78
C GLY A 21 11.71 5.81 7.59
N ALA A 22 12.72 5.15 7.02
CA ALA A 22 13.44 5.67 5.86
C ALA A 22 12.55 5.77 4.61
N HIS A 23 12.71 6.83 3.82
CA HIS A 23 11.99 7.09 2.56
C HIS A 23 12.55 6.30 1.36
N LYS A 24 13.03 5.06 1.58
CA LYS A 24 13.71 4.23 0.56
C LYS A 24 12.92 2.98 0.17
N LEU A 25 11.58 3.04 0.26
CA LEU A 25 10.71 1.92 -0.10
C LEU A 25 10.76 1.62 -1.62
N PHE A 26 10.92 2.67 -2.42
CA PHE A 26 11.07 2.60 -3.88
C PHE A 26 12.52 2.91 -4.26
N LYS A 27 12.98 2.35 -5.39
CA LYS A 27 14.32 2.67 -5.91
C LYS A 27 14.42 4.14 -6.26
N GLU A 28 15.54 4.75 -5.88
CA GLU A 28 15.88 6.11 -6.29
C GLU A 28 15.97 6.15 -7.83
N GLY A 29 15.19 7.04 -8.46
CA GLY A 29 15.14 7.16 -9.93
C GLY A 29 14.11 6.28 -10.64
N SER A 30 13.38 5.41 -9.94
CA SER A 30 12.26 4.65 -10.53
C SER A 30 10.92 5.00 -9.87
N LEU A 31 9.89 5.19 -10.71
CA LEU A 31 8.53 5.47 -10.23
C LEU A 31 7.75 4.20 -9.86
N PHE A 32 8.18 3.04 -10.37
CA PHE A 32 7.43 1.79 -10.26
C PHE A 32 8.23 0.63 -9.64
N GLU A 33 9.55 0.78 -9.50
CA GLU A 33 10.40 -0.30 -9.00
C GLU A 33 10.52 -0.22 -7.46
N LEU A 34 9.99 -1.24 -6.81
CA LEU A 34 10.08 -1.43 -5.37
C LEU A 34 11.43 -2.05 -5.02
N ASN A 35 12.03 -1.68 -3.89
CA ASN A 35 13.17 -2.44 -3.38
C ASN A 35 12.69 -3.77 -2.79
N SER A 36 13.39 -4.87 -3.09
CA SER A 36 13.10 -6.17 -2.46
C SER A 36 13.32 -6.13 -0.93
N GLU A 37 14.28 -5.31 -0.49
CA GLU A 37 14.57 -5.05 0.91
C GLU A 37 14.87 -3.57 1.18
N CYS A 38 14.59 -3.11 2.40
CA CYS A 38 14.92 -1.75 2.81
C CYS A 38 16.44 -1.61 2.98
N PRO A 39 17.11 -0.69 2.25
CA PRO A 39 18.58 -0.57 2.31
C PRO A 39 19.12 -0.10 3.67
N ASP A 40 18.31 0.60 4.48
CA ASP A 40 18.73 1.08 5.80
C ASP A 40 18.60 0.04 6.92
N CYS A 41 17.64 -0.87 6.84
CA CYS A 41 17.33 -1.79 7.94
C CYS A 41 17.20 -3.27 7.55
N GLY A 42 17.38 -3.60 6.27
CA GLY A 42 17.29 -4.97 5.75
C GLY A 42 15.89 -5.59 5.80
N LEU A 43 14.83 -4.80 6.04
CA LEU A 43 13.47 -5.32 6.05
C LEU A 43 13.10 -5.81 4.64
N LYS A 44 12.84 -7.10 4.46
CA LYS A 44 12.25 -7.63 3.22
C LYS A 44 10.85 -7.01 2.99
N ILE A 45 10.74 -6.18 1.94
CA ILE A 45 9.52 -5.47 1.56
C ILE A 45 8.68 -6.37 0.64
N GLU A 46 9.34 -7.05 -0.30
CA GLU A 46 8.71 -8.03 -1.19
C GLU A 46 9.06 -9.43 -0.69
N ARG A 47 8.08 -10.10 -0.07
CA ARG A 47 8.25 -11.45 0.50
C ARG A 47 7.74 -12.55 -0.41
N ASP A 48 6.55 -12.38 -0.97
CA ASP A 48 5.83 -13.41 -1.73
C ASP A 48 4.90 -12.78 -2.79
N GLU A 49 4.58 -13.52 -3.85
CA GLU A 49 3.61 -13.09 -4.88
C GLU A 49 2.22 -12.79 -4.31
N GLY A 50 1.81 -13.45 -3.22
CA GLY A 50 0.55 -13.17 -2.54
C GLY A 50 0.47 -11.73 -2.01
N PHE A 51 1.61 -11.16 -1.63
CA PHE A 51 1.70 -9.78 -1.16
C PHE A 51 1.56 -8.77 -2.31
N PHE A 52 2.10 -9.13 -3.47
CA PHE A 52 1.89 -8.40 -4.72
C PHE A 52 0.40 -8.38 -5.08
N LEU A 53 -0.25 -9.55 -5.08
CA LEU A 53 -1.68 -9.69 -5.39
C LEU A 53 -2.57 -8.87 -4.45
N GLY A 54 -2.26 -8.87 -3.16
CA GLY A 54 -3.00 -8.08 -2.16
C GLY A 54 -2.91 -6.57 -2.43
N SER A 55 -1.72 -6.07 -2.72
CA SER A 55 -1.53 -4.66 -3.06
C SER A 55 -2.21 -4.24 -4.37
N MET A 56 -2.26 -5.12 -5.37
CA MET A 56 -3.00 -4.87 -6.62
C MET A 56 -4.50 -4.88 -6.38
N SER A 57 -4.99 -5.83 -5.58
CA SER A 57 -6.41 -5.93 -5.21
C SER A 57 -6.88 -4.69 -4.46
N LEU A 58 -6.07 -4.17 -3.53
CA LEU A 58 -6.36 -2.92 -2.83
C LEU A 58 -6.40 -1.73 -3.79
N ASN A 59 -5.48 -1.66 -4.75
CA ASN A 59 -5.43 -0.60 -5.75
C ASN A 59 -6.69 -0.60 -6.64
N TYR A 60 -7.12 -1.77 -7.09
CA TYR A 60 -8.36 -1.92 -7.85
C TYR A 60 -9.59 -1.58 -7.02
N GLY A 61 -9.65 -2.03 -5.76
CA GLY A 61 -10.74 -1.70 -4.84
C GLY A 61 -10.88 -0.19 -4.64
N VAL A 62 -9.77 0.51 -4.41
CA VAL A 62 -9.74 1.98 -4.28
C VAL A 62 -10.14 2.66 -5.59
N THR A 63 -9.69 2.15 -6.74
CA THR A 63 -10.06 2.71 -8.04
C THR A 63 -11.55 2.56 -8.32
N ILE A 64 -12.11 1.38 -8.07
CA ILE A 64 -13.54 1.12 -8.32
C ILE A 64 -14.40 1.91 -7.34
N LEU A 65 -14.19 1.72 -6.03
CA LEU A 65 -15.05 2.29 -5.01
C LEU A 65 -14.79 3.78 -4.76
N GLY A 66 -13.53 4.20 -4.86
CA GLY A 66 -13.12 5.57 -4.60
C GLY A 66 -13.21 6.51 -5.80
N PHE A 67 -13.25 5.97 -7.03
CA PHE A 67 -13.30 6.80 -8.24
C PHE A 67 -14.46 6.43 -9.17
N LEU A 68 -14.54 5.18 -9.64
CA LEU A 68 -15.56 4.80 -10.65
C LEU A 68 -16.99 4.86 -10.12
N VAL A 69 -17.23 4.40 -8.89
CA VAL A 69 -18.57 4.47 -8.26
C VAL A 69 -19.02 5.92 -8.09
N PRO A 70 -18.22 6.86 -7.54
CA PRO A 70 -18.59 8.28 -7.51
C PRO A 70 -18.89 8.87 -8.89
N VAL A 71 -18.08 8.56 -9.91
CA VAL A 71 -18.31 9.04 -11.28
C VAL A 71 -19.65 8.52 -11.82
N LEU A 72 -19.97 7.25 -11.57
CA LEU A 72 -21.26 6.65 -11.94
C LEU A 72 -22.41 7.34 -11.21
N LEU A 73 -22.29 7.59 -9.91
CA LEU A 73 -23.33 8.28 -9.13
C LEU A 73 -23.56 9.71 -9.61
N LEU A 74 -22.50 10.46 -9.95
CA LEU A 74 -22.60 11.80 -10.52
C LEU A 74 -23.26 11.80 -11.90
N TYR A 75 -23.02 10.77 -12.70
CA TYR A 75 -23.73 10.56 -13.96
C TYR A 75 -25.22 10.29 -13.73
N LEU A 76 -25.58 9.37 -12.82
CA LEU A 76 -26.97 9.04 -12.49
C LEU A 76 -27.72 10.24 -11.88
N ALA A 77 -27.01 11.12 -11.15
CA ALA A 77 -27.55 12.36 -10.62
C ALA A 77 -27.73 13.47 -11.68
N GLY A 78 -27.36 13.22 -12.95
CA GLY A 78 -27.49 14.17 -14.04
C GLY A 78 -26.47 15.31 -14.03
N VAL A 79 -25.41 15.20 -13.22
CA VAL A 79 -24.34 16.22 -13.13
C VAL A 79 -23.45 16.20 -14.37
N PHE A 80 -23.20 15.01 -14.92
CA PHE A 80 -22.39 14.81 -16.12
C PHE A 80 -23.21 14.26 -17.28
N SER A 81 -22.87 14.69 -18.51
CA SER A 81 -23.34 14.02 -19.72
C SER A 81 -22.74 12.60 -19.82
N GLY A 82 -23.42 11.68 -20.51
CA GLY A 82 -22.94 10.30 -20.66
C GLY A 82 -21.55 10.21 -21.31
N LEU A 83 -21.26 11.08 -22.28
CA LEU A 83 -19.94 11.15 -22.92
C LEU A 83 -18.88 11.65 -21.95
N THR A 84 -19.18 12.70 -21.17
CA THR A 84 -18.25 13.25 -20.16
C THR A 84 -17.95 12.21 -19.08
N ALA A 85 -18.97 11.53 -18.56
CA ALA A 85 -18.80 10.48 -17.56
C ALA A 85 -17.98 9.30 -18.10
N ALA A 86 -18.22 8.88 -19.34
CA ALA A 86 -17.46 7.81 -19.99
C ALA A 86 -15.98 8.17 -20.18
N LEU A 87 -15.68 9.41 -20.60
CA LEU A 87 -14.30 9.88 -20.74
C LEU A 87 -13.58 9.96 -19.39
N ILE A 88 -14.23 10.52 -18.37
CA ILE A 88 -13.67 10.61 -17.01
C ILE A 88 -13.42 9.20 -16.45
N ALA A 89 -14.39 8.30 -16.59
CA ALA A 89 -14.27 6.91 -16.14
C ALA A 89 -13.15 6.17 -16.90
N GLY A 90 -13.07 6.30 -18.21
CA GLY A 90 -12.07 5.64 -19.04
C GLY A 90 -10.64 6.12 -18.75
N ILE A 91 -10.43 7.44 -18.67
CA ILE A 91 -9.12 8.01 -18.33
C ILE A 91 -8.75 7.65 -16.89
N GLY A 92 -9.68 7.82 -15.95
CA GLY A 92 -9.42 7.55 -14.55
C GLY A 92 -9.20 6.07 -14.23
N ALA A 93 -9.82 5.15 -14.98
CA ALA A 93 -9.56 3.71 -14.84
C ALA A 93 -8.11 3.32 -15.13
N ILE A 94 -7.34 4.16 -15.85
CA ILE A 94 -5.91 3.94 -16.11
C ILE A 94 -5.06 4.85 -15.20
N ALA A 95 -5.41 6.13 -15.12
CA ALA A 95 -4.61 7.12 -14.39
C ALA A 95 -4.63 6.90 -12.87
N VAL A 96 -5.78 6.55 -12.29
CA VAL A 96 -5.92 6.32 -10.85
C VAL A 96 -5.08 5.13 -10.38
N PRO A 97 -5.20 3.91 -10.95
CA PRO A 97 -4.39 2.80 -10.49
C PRO A 97 -2.90 3.05 -10.68
N MET A 98 -2.50 3.72 -11.77
CA MET A 98 -1.10 4.10 -12.01
C MET A 98 -0.57 5.08 -10.95
N LEU A 99 -1.34 6.11 -10.58
CA LEU A 99 -0.95 7.08 -9.56
C LEU A 99 -0.93 6.45 -8.15
N PHE A 100 -1.94 5.63 -7.85
CA PHE A 100 -2.10 4.97 -6.56
C PHE A 100 -1.28 3.68 -6.43
N TYR A 101 -0.55 3.24 -7.45
CA TYR A 101 0.27 2.02 -7.39
C TYR A 101 1.25 2.06 -6.22
N ARG A 102 1.97 3.19 -6.08
CA ARG A 102 2.95 3.40 -5.00
C ARG A 102 2.29 3.38 -3.62
N SER A 103 1.21 4.16 -3.47
CA SER A 103 0.47 4.23 -2.21
C SER A 103 -0.15 2.89 -1.86
N SER A 104 -0.68 2.14 -2.83
CA SER A 104 -1.29 0.84 -2.57
C SER A 104 -0.30 -0.18 -2.03
N ARG A 105 0.93 -0.21 -2.56
CA ARG A 105 2.02 -1.04 -2.03
C ARG A 105 2.34 -0.67 -0.58
N SER A 106 2.46 0.62 -0.30
CA SER A 106 2.77 1.08 1.05
C SER A 106 1.63 0.81 2.03
N TRP A 107 0.38 1.05 1.62
CA TRP A 107 -0.82 0.82 2.44
C TRP A 107 -1.08 -0.65 2.72
N TRP A 108 -0.83 -1.53 1.75
CA TRP A 108 -0.91 -2.98 1.98
C TRP A 108 0.14 -3.43 3.01
N LEU A 109 1.38 -2.96 2.86
CA LEU A 109 2.47 -3.23 3.81
C LEU A 109 2.17 -2.72 5.21
N MET A 110 1.61 -1.53 5.27
CA MET A 110 1.19 -0.91 6.52
C MET A 110 0.04 -1.67 7.17
N SER A 111 -0.96 -2.09 6.40
CA SER A 111 -2.10 -2.85 6.91
C SER A 111 -1.63 -4.16 7.55
N TYR A 112 -0.75 -4.89 6.88
CA TYR A 112 -0.15 -6.11 7.42
C TYR A 112 0.56 -5.88 8.76
N TYR A 113 1.47 -4.89 8.85
CA TYR A 113 2.20 -4.61 10.08
C TYR A 113 1.39 -3.88 11.16
N PHE A 114 0.27 -3.26 10.80
CA PHE A 114 -0.66 -2.70 11.77
C PHE A 114 -1.38 -3.80 12.55
N PHE A 115 -1.79 -4.87 11.86
CA PHE A 115 -2.39 -6.06 12.49
C PHE A 115 -1.35 -6.94 13.17
N LEU A 116 -0.18 -7.13 12.55
CA LEU A 116 0.93 -7.93 13.09
C LEU A 116 2.18 -7.08 13.36
N PRO A 117 2.14 -6.16 14.35
CA PRO A 117 3.28 -5.29 14.64
C PRO A 117 4.49 -6.06 15.18
N HIS A 118 4.30 -7.26 15.74
CA HIS A 118 5.37 -8.12 16.25
C HIS A 118 6.26 -8.71 15.15
N HIS A 119 5.76 -8.80 13.90
CA HIS A 119 6.55 -9.28 12.77
C HIS A 119 7.60 -8.26 12.30
N LEU A 120 7.54 -7.02 12.79
CA LEU A 120 8.58 -6.01 12.54
C LEU A 120 9.84 -6.36 13.32
N PRO A 121 11.02 -6.40 12.68
CA PRO A 121 12.29 -6.65 13.35
C PRO A 121 12.53 -5.75 14.57
N ALA A 122 12.17 -4.46 14.50
CA ALA A 122 12.28 -3.54 15.64
C ALA A 122 11.39 -3.89 16.84
N ASN A 123 10.32 -4.66 16.62
CA ASN A 123 9.41 -5.15 17.67
C ASN A 123 9.68 -6.63 18.02
N ARG A 124 10.44 -7.37 17.22
CA ARG A 124 10.75 -8.80 17.42
C ARG A 124 11.73 -9.03 18.59
N GLY A 125 12.47 -8.00 19.02
CA GLY A 125 13.42 -8.06 20.14
C GLY A 125 12.84 -8.44 21.51
N GLU A 126 11.52 -8.63 21.65
CA GLU A 126 10.86 -9.11 22.86
C GLU A 126 10.34 -10.57 22.76
N ILE A 127 10.33 -11.20 21.57
CA ILE A 127 9.77 -12.56 21.34
C ILE A 127 10.81 -13.49 20.69
N ALA A 128 12.09 -13.34 21.02
CA ALA A 128 13.13 -14.28 20.60
C ALA A 128 13.29 -15.41 21.64
N ALA A 129 12.21 -16.11 21.96
CA ALA A 129 12.23 -17.37 22.71
C ALA A 129 10.91 -18.15 22.53
N GLY A 130 10.68 -18.72 21.33
CA GLY A 130 9.90 -19.97 21.27
C GLY A 130 8.63 -20.05 20.42
N GLN A 131 8.42 -19.24 19.38
CA GLN A 131 7.24 -19.41 18.49
C GLN A 131 7.56 -19.33 17.00
N ASP A 132 8.56 -20.09 16.55
CA ASP A 132 8.87 -20.27 15.12
C ASP A 132 8.86 -21.77 14.74
N GLU A 133 7.96 -22.57 15.33
CA GLU A 133 7.65 -23.92 14.84
C GLU A 133 6.13 -24.04 14.58
N ASN A 134 5.77 -23.94 13.30
CA ASN A 134 4.47 -24.30 12.71
C ASN A 134 3.30 -23.33 12.90
N LEU A 135 3.03 -22.53 11.87
CA LEU A 135 1.69 -22.24 11.34
C LEU A 135 1.76 -21.76 9.90
#